data_AF-A0A974N8X0-F1
#
_entry.id   AF-A0A974N8X0-F1
#
_cell.length_a   1.000
_cell.length_b   1.000
_cell.length_c   1.000
_cell.angle_alpha   90.00
_cell.angle_beta   90.00
_cell.angle_gamma   90.00
#
_symmetry.space_group_name_H-M   'P 1'
#
loop_
_entity.id
_entity.type
_entity.pdbx_description
1 polymer ?
#
loop_
_entity_poly.entity_id
_entity_poly.type
_entity_poly.pdbx_seq_one_letter_code
_entity_poly.pdbx_strand_id
1 'polypeptide(L)'
;MLAVSGSAFAIYSYFFQRGASSPDGVMDSIAEAIPGKDILSLGKMISPEEIDTVTKSADVIKDGGSGSGERSSKGDPGSLFSEDAVDSYLESVTVSSSEMRYSVDQKSDDLAIATISSWRLNARVDQSLAGTLRTRYESAKGSSLNRKEKDFFDDLDFSDATYNDDVSRDFFSGDIPLELVLVREDGRWYVSPMMTWAQWEYQKAASRDDDVKTPDYRADFEAEGAHSPEEAVRNLTQSVLDARRPSDLFDKDVTGLLSLPERRLARVYGPVTVGDDRKYSSRLSEHAQIDWDLSSTDIGDGRAVVRPGKSRITVFPGEENKEFTLSFDGDTMNVKTSASRDNTASVNISRQLANPERLGVVVENRHGGWHVSTSGTIVNVFSLQPSERALDDLSRILEDAGMSPKDASDLADAVTRSSAVATPVLVAADIIGQLKDVEWRGHSYSDRDSGSTGGSYYYGQCSRGDMVACDLLYATASSDERSYGRSCGGRNYSLKYGGQCEALYGKHY
;
A
#
# COMPACT_ATOMS: atom_id res chain seq x y z
N MET A 1 -6.71 -35.08 -33.84
CA MET A 1 -7.94 -35.52 -33.15
C MET A 1 -7.55 -35.84 -31.73
N LEU A 2 -7.76 -34.90 -30.80
CA LEU A 2 -8.92 -34.86 -29.90
C LEU A 2 -8.91 -36.01 -28.88
N ALA A 3 -8.26 -35.78 -27.74
CA ALA A 3 -8.57 -36.38 -26.44
C ALA A 3 -7.85 -35.62 -25.29
N VAL A 4 -7.94 -34.29 -25.29
CA VAL A 4 -7.74 -33.44 -24.10
C VAL A 4 -8.93 -32.47 -24.12
N SER A 5 -10.14 -33.01 -24.02
CA SER A 5 -11.39 -32.27 -24.27
C SER A 5 -12.46 -32.80 -23.33
N GLY A 6 -12.76 -32.01 -22.30
CA GLY A 6 -13.77 -32.29 -21.28
C GLY A 6 -13.41 -31.65 -19.95
N SER A 7 -12.44 -32.23 -19.25
CA SER A 7 -12.05 -31.84 -17.90
C SER A 7 -11.24 -30.53 -17.83
N ALA A 8 -10.30 -30.30 -18.75
CA ALA A 8 -9.56 -29.04 -18.80
C ALA A 8 -10.45 -27.84 -19.16
N PHE A 9 -11.40 -28.01 -20.08
CA PHE A 9 -12.33 -26.93 -20.47
C PHE A 9 -13.41 -26.68 -19.41
N ALA A 10 -13.83 -27.71 -18.65
CA ALA A 10 -14.74 -27.54 -17.52
C ALA A 10 -14.07 -26.83 -16.34
N ILE A 11 -12.84 -27.19 -15.99
CA ILE A 11 -12.03 -26.49 -14.97
C ILE A 11 -11.75 -25.05 -15.44
N TYR A 12 -11.38 -24.84 -16.71
CA TYR A 12 -11.21 -23.51 -17.29
C TYR A 12 -12.51 -22.69 -17.25
N SER A 13 -13.67 -23.24 -17.61
CA SER A 13 -14.94 -22.51 -17.52
C SER A 13 -15.43 -22.25 -16.09
N TYR A 14 -15.09 -23.11 -15.13
CA TYR A 14 -15.51 -23.01 -13.73
C TYR A 14 -14.66 -22.03 -12.90
N PHE A 15 -13.40 -21.83 -13.31
CA PHE A 15 -12.52 -20.76 -12.80
C PHE A 15 -12.84 -19.38 -13.41
N PHE A 16 -13.36 -19.32 -14.64
CA PHE A 16 -13.62 -18.06 -15.35
C PHE A 16 -15.02 -17.45 -15.13
N GLN A 17 -15.95 -18.12 -14.44
CA GLN A 17 -17.18 -17.46 -13.97
C GLN A 17 -16.90 -16.68 -12.68
N ARG A 18 -16.11 -15.62 -12.78
CA ARG A 18 -15.90 -14.65 -11.70
C ARG A 18 -17.00 -13.56 -11.74
N GLY A 19 -17.22 -12.94 -10.59
CA GLY A 19 -18.22 -11.89 -10.40
C GLY A 19 -19.66 -12.35 -10.63
N ALA A 20 -20.61 -11.45 -10.38
CA ALA A 20 -22.03 -11.70 -10.60
C ALA A 20 -22.58 -10.88 -11.77
N SER A 21 -23.79 -11.21 -12.23
CA SER A 21 -24.49 -10.43 -13.27
C SER A 21 -25.07 -9.11 -12.76
N SER A 22 -25.25 -8.97 -11.44
CA SER A 22 -25.80 -7.79 -10.77
C SER A 22 -25.10 -7.57 -9.43
N PRO A 23 -25.18 -6.34 -8.87
CA PRO A 23 -24.69 -6.06 -7.52
C PRO A 23 -25.32 -6.97 -6.45
N ASP A 24 -26.64 -7.21 -6.53
CA ASP A 24 -27.34 -8.12 -5.62
C ASP A 24 -26.80 -9.54 -5.71
N GLY A 25 -26.47 -10.02 -6.92
CA GLY A 25 -25.89 -11.35 -7.10
C GLY A 25 -24.51 -11.50 -6.45
N VAL A 26 -23.74 -10.42 -6.31
CA VAL A 26 -22.49 -10.43 -5.54
C VAL A 26 -22.78 -10.67 -4.07
N MET A 27 -23.75 -9.93 -3.52
CA MET A 27 -24.14 -10.05 -2.12
C MET A 27 -24.79 -11.39 -1.79
N ASP A 28 -25.64 -11.92 -2.68
CA ASP A 28 -26.19 -13.27 -2.58
C ASP A 28 -25.06 -14.31 -2.52
N SER A 29 -24.09 -14.22 -3.44
CA SER A 29 -22.95 -15.14 -3.48
C SER A 29 -22.10 -15.09 -2.21
N ILE A 30 -21.88 -13.90 -1.63
CA ILE A 30 -21.17 -13.73 -0.37
C ILE A 30 -21.97 -14.35 0.79
N ALA A 31 -23.27 -14.04 0.87
CA ALA A 31 -24.14 -14.55 1.92
C ALA A 31 -24.25 -16.07 1.91
N GLU A 32 -24.26 -16.69 0.72
CA GLU A 32 -24.28 -18.15 0.54
C GLU A 32 -22.92 -18.81 0.83
N ALA A 33 -21.80 -18.16 0.47
CA ALA A 33 -20.47 -18.72 0.65
C ALA A 33 -20.02 -18.78 2.11
N ILE A 34 -20.48 -17.85 2.96
CA ILE A 34 -20.10 -17.77 4.39
C ILE A 34 -20.50 -19.03 5.18
N PRO A 35 -21.78 -19.50 5.18
CA PRO A 35 -22.14 -20.76 5.85
C PRO A 35 -21.36 -21.96 5.31
N GLY A 36 -21.13 -21.98 3.99
CA GLY A 36 -20.40 -23.04 3.29
C GLY A 36 -18.89 -23.00 3.51
N LYS A 37 -18.34 -21.94 4.12
CA LYS A 37 -16.89 -21.66 4.21
C LYS A 37 -16.20 -21.71 2.83
N ASP A 38 -16.91 -21.30 1.79
CA ASP A 38 -16.45 -21.36 0.41
C ASP A 38 -15.61 -20.11 0.08
N ILE A 39 -14.34 -20.14 0.51
CA ILE A 39 -13.38 -19.07 0.24
C ILE A 39 -13.16 -18.88 -1.26
N LEU A 40 -13.25 -19.94 -2.06
CA LEU A 40 -13.08 -19.84 -3.50
C LEU A 40 -14.19 -19.00 -4.12
N SER A 41 -15.44 -19.23 -3.71
CA SER A 41 -16.58 -18.42 -4.16
C SER A 41 -16.47 -16.96 -3.68
N LEU A 42 -16.00 -16.72 -2.45
CA LEU A 42 -15.70 -15.35 -1.99
C LEU A 42 -14.60 -14.68 -2.83
N GLY A 43 -13.51 -15.39 -3.12
CA GLY A 43 -12.40 -14.89 -3.95
C GLY A 43 -12.81 -14.60 -5.41
N LYS A 44 -13.79 -15.35 -5.93
CA LYS A 44 -14.39 -15.08 -7.26
C LYS A 44 -15.17 -13.77 -7.31
N MET A 45 -15.65 -13.27 -6.16
CA MET A 45 -16.41 -12.02 -6.08
C MET A 45 -15.51 -10.79 -5.93
N ILE A 46 -14.21 -10.94 -5.69
CA ILE A 46 -13.27 -9.81 -5.59
C ILE A 46 -12.88 -9.33 -7.00
N SER A 47 -12.77 -8.01 -7.16
CA SER A 47 -12.31 -7.35 -8.38
C SER A 47 -11.05 -8.01 -8.93
N PRO A 48 -11.08 -8.56 -10.16
CA PRO A 48 -9.88 -9.11 -10.78
C PRO A 48 -8.75 -8.08 -10.89
N GLU A 49 -9.05 -6.81 -11.16
CA GLU A 49 -8.04 -5.74 -11.25
C GLU A 49 -7.30 -5.48 -9.93
N GLU A 50 -7.93 -5.71 -8.78
CA GLU A 50 -7.29 -5.52 -7.48
C GLU A 50 -6.58 -6.78 -6.99
N ILE A 51 -7.17 -7.96 -7.23
CA ILE A 51 -6.64 -9.22 -6.71
C ILE A 51 -5.50 -9.78 -7.56
N ASP A 52 -5.46 -9.51 -8.87
CA ASP A 52 -4.37 -9.93 -9.76
C ASP A 52 -3.05 -9.27 -9.34
N THR A 53 -3.11 -8.04 -8.86
CA THR A 53 -1.95 -7.33 -8.31
C THR A 53 -1.36 -8.10 -7.13
N VAL A 54 -2.20 -8.51 -6.17
CA VAL A 54 -1.79 -9.21 -4.95
C VAL A 54 -1.37 -10.67 -5.20
N THR A 55 -2.18 -11.44 -5.92
CA THR A 55 -1.96 -12.89 -6.14
C THR A 55 -0.70 -13.18 -6.93
N LYS A 56 -0.43 -12.42 -7.99
CA LYS A 56 0.79 -12.59 -8.81
C LYS A 56 2.06 -12.33 -8.01
N SER A 57 1.97 -11.56 -6.93
CA SER A 57 3.12 -11.34 -6.05
C SER A 57 3.25 -12.39 -4.98
N ALA A 58 2.16 -12.99 -4.53
CA ALA A 58 2.22 -14.21 -3.74
C ALA A 58 2.92 -15.34 -4.52
N ASP A 59 2.66 -15.48 -5.83
CA ASP A 59 3.35 -16.44 -6.69
C ASP A 59 4.85 -16.13 -6.82
N VAL A 60 5.23 -14.87 -7.03
CA VAL A 60 6.65 -14.47 -7.06
C VAL A 60 7.33 -14.67 -5.70
N ILE A 61 6.65 -14.42 -4.59
CA ILE A 61 7.18 -14.66 -3.23
C ILE A 61 7.37 -16.17 -2.98
N LYS A 62 6.45 -16.99 -3.47
CA LYS A 62 6.50 -18.45 -3.37
C LYS A 62 7.65 -19.02 -4.21
N ASP A 63 7.82 -18.55 -5.44
CA ASP A 63 8.84 -19.04 -6.37
C ASP A 63 10.23 -18.42 -6.11
N GLY A 64 10.28 -17.20 -5.59
CA GLY A 64 11.51 -16.49 -5.21
C GLY A 64 12.19 -17.02 -3.94
N GLY A 65 11.55 -17.95 -3.22
CA GLY A 65 12.14 -18.71 -2.13
C GLY A 65 12.97 -19.92 -2.58
N SER A 66 12.87 -20.34 -3.85
CA SER A 66 13.60 -21.49 -4.41
C SER A 66 14.85 -21.05 -5.18
N GLY A 67 15.72 -20.28 -4.53
CA GLY A 67 17.08 -20.07 -5.03
C GLY A 67 17.80 -21.41 -5.13
N SER A 68 18.31 -21.75 -6.32
CA SER A 68 19.02 -23.00 -6.67
C SER A 68 20.40 -23.16 -6.01
N GLY A 69 20.63 -22.53 -4.87
CA GLY A 69 21.75 -22.85 -3.98
C GLY A 69 21.24 -23.77 -2.88
N GLU A 70 21.93 -24.88 -2.62
CA GLU A 70 21.64 -25.84 -1.54
C GLU A 70 21.63 -25.18 -0.14
N ARG A 71 20.59 -24.42 0.19
CA ARG A 71 20.14 -24.26 1.57
C ARG A 71 19.02 -25.27 1.74
N SER A 72 19.37 -26.41 2.34
CA SER A 72 18.41 -27.41 2.78
C SER A 72 17.51 -26.83 3.87
N SER A 73 16.53 -25.98 3.53
CA SER A 73 15.43 -25.71 4.44
C SER A 73 14.57 -26.97 4.42
N LYS A 74 14.63 -27.76 5.50
CA LYS A 74 13.75 -28.92 5.67
C LYS A 74 12.25 -28.55 5.72
N GLY A 75 11.92 -27.26 5.73
CA GLY A 75 10.58 -26.72 5.87
C GLY A 75 10.12 -25.92 4.65
N ASP A 76 8.80 -25.91 4.45
CA ASP A 76 8.07 -25.18 3.41
C ASP A 76 7.06 -24.21 4.08
N PRO A 77 7.45 -22.94 4.34
CA PRO A 77 6.55 -21.94 4.92
C PRO A 77 5.30 -21.68 4.08
N GLY A 78 5.37 -21.90 2.76
CA GLY A 78 4.24 -21.74 1.84
C GLY A 78 3.14 -22.77 2.09
N SER A 79 3.46 -23.92 2.68
CA SER A 79 2.49 -24.95 3.04
C SER A 79 1.55 -24.53 4.17
N LEU A 80 1.80 -23.41 4.88
CA LEU A 80 0.88 -22.89 5.90
C LEU A 80 -0.35 -22.23 5.30
N PHE A 81 -0.25 -21.79 4.04
CA PHE A 81 -1.27 -21.02 3.34
C PHE A 81 -1.73 -21.72 2.05
N SER A 82 -1.42 -23.01 1.90
CA SER A 82 -1.95 -23.80 0.79
C SER A 82 -3.47 -23.98 0.93
N GLU A 83 -4.14 -24.27 -0.20
CA GLU A 83 -5.58 -24.58 -0.23
C GLU A 83 -5.94 -25.64 0.83
N ASP A 84 -5.23 -26.78 0.83
CA ASP A 84 -5.38 -27.84 1.85
C ASP A 84 -5.18 -27.36 3.30
N ALA A 85 -4.32 -26.37 3.53
CA ALA A 85 -4.07 -25.84 4.88
C ALA A 85 -5.22 -24.95 5.32
N VAL A 86 -5.66 -24.05 4.42
CA VAL A 86 -6.79 -23.15 4.64
C VAL A 86 -8.08 -23.95 4.87
N ASP A 87 -8.36 -24.96 4.04
CA ASP A 87 -9.51 -25.85 4.20
C ASP A 87 -9.49 -26.56 5.55
N SER A 88 -8.33 -27.07 5.97
CA SER A 88 -8.17 -27.74 7.27
C SER A 88 -8.37 -26.79 8.46
N TYR A 89 -7.99 -25.52 8.35
CA TYR A 89 -8.30 -24.52 9.37
C TYR A 89 -9.80 -24.20 9.41
N LEU A 90 -10.42 -24.06 8.24
CA LEU A 90 -11.85 -23.80 8.09
C LEU A 90 -12.73 -24.95 8.59
N GLU A 91 -12.29 -26.20 8.44
CA GLU A 91 -12.97 -27.37 9.01
C GLU A 91 -13.09 -27.27 10.54
N SER A 92 -12.16 -26.58 11.20
CA SER A 92 -12.21 -26.31 12.64
C SER A 92 -13.10 -25.12 13.00
N VAL A 93 -13.83 -24.54 12.04
CA VAL A 93 -14.80 -23.47 12.28
C VAL A 93 -16.19 -23.99 11.93
N THR A 94 -17.07 -24.16 12.91
CA THR A 94 -18.46 -24.52 12.70
C THR A 94 -19.31 -23.26 12.59
N VAL A 95 -20.05 -23.08 11.49
CA VAL A 95 -21.03 -21.99 11.31
C VAL A 95 -22.41 -22.61 11.40
N SER A 96 -23.12 -22.37 12.50
CA SER A 96 -24.45 -22.94 12.75
C SER A 96 -25.55 -22.17 12.02
N SER A 97 -25.39 -20.85 11.92
CA SER A 97 -26.29 -19.97 11.16
C SER A 97 -25.58 -18.71 10.73
N SER A 98 -25.90 -18.20 9.55
CA SER A 98 -25.48 -16.90 9.07
C SER A 98 -26.63 -16.28 8.30
N GLU A 99 -27.26 -15.26 8.88
CA GLU A 99 -28.36 -14.52 8.25
C GLU A 99 -27.92 -13.09 7.98
N MET A 100 -27.71 -12.77 6.70
CA MET A 100 -27.31 -11.44 6.25
C MET A 100 -28.51 -10.70 5.66
N ARG A 101 -28.73 -9.46 6.11
CA ARG A 101 -29.70 -8.52 5.53
C ARG A 101 -28.96 -7.32 4.99
N TYR A 102 -29.05 -7.14 3.69
CA TYR A 102 -28.40 -6.03 2.99
C TYR A 102 -29.37 -5.30 2.08
N SER A 103 -28.97 -4.11 1.66
CA SER A 103 -29.60 -3.35 0.59
C SER A 103 -28.51 -2.86 -0.36
N VAL A 104 -28.77 -2.92 -1.67
CA VAL A 104 -27.86 -2.38 -2.68
C VAL A 104 -28.41 -1.06 -3.21
N ASP A 105 -27.59 -0.02 -3.15
CA ASP A 105 -27.81 1.26 -3.80
C ASP A 105 -26.89 1.38 -5.03
N GLN A 106 -27.47 1.22 -6.22
CA GLN A 106 -26.74 1.36 -7.47
C GLN A 106 -26.56 2.85 -7.81
N LYS A 107 -25.33 3.35 -7.62
CA LYS A 107 -25.01 4.77 -7.78
C LYS A 107 -24.81 5.15 -9.25
N SER A 108 -24.28 4.24 -10.06
CA SER A 108 -24.03 4.39 -11.50
C SER A 108 -24.06 3.04 -12.24
N ASP A 109 -23.79 3.05 -13.54
CA ASP A 109 -23.74 1.83 -14.35
C ASP A 109 -22.58 0.88 -13.94
N ASP A 110 -21.55 1.43 -13.29
CA ASP A 110 -20.31 0.72 -12.95
C ASP A 110 -19.98 0.74 -11.45
N LEU A 111 -20.83 1.35 -10.62
CA LEU A 111 -20.62 1.44 -9.17
C LEU A 111 -21.93 1.29 -8.38
N ALA A 112 -21.89 0.45 -7.35
CA ALA A 112 -22.96 0.28 -6.38
C ALA A 112 -22.38 0.19 -4.96
N ILE A 113 -23.21 0.49 -3.96
CA ILE A 113 -22.87 0.34 -2.55
C ILE A 113 -23.85 -0.63 -1.93
N ALA A 114 -23.34 -1.70 -1.34
CA ALA A 114 -24.14 -2.65 -0.57
C ALA A 114 -23.99 -2.34 0.92
N THR A 115 -25.08 -1.94 1.55
CA THR A 115 -25.13 -1.68 3.00
C THR A 115 -25.64 -2.93 3.72
N ILE A 116 -24.84 -3.49 4.60
CA ILE A 116 -25.19 -4.64 5.44
C ILE A 116 -25.82 -4.11 6.73
N SER A 117 -27.15 -4.12 6.78
CA SER A 117 -27.93 -3.62 7.91
C SER A 117 -27.89 -4.54 9.14
N SER A 118 -27.77 -5.85 8.92
CA SER A 118 -27.67 -6.86 9.97
C SER A 118 -27.00 -8.11 9.39
N TRP A 119 -26.12 -8.72 10.16
CA TRP A 119 -25.50 -10.00 9.86
C TRP A 119 -25.42 -10.84 11.13
N ARG A 120 -26.47 -11.63 11.39
CA ARG A 120 -26.54 -12.54 12.53
C ARG A 120 -25.71 -13.78 12.25
N LEU A 121 -24.57 -13.88 12.93
CA LEU A 121 -23.65 -15.01 12.77
C LEU A 121 -23.59 -15.81 14.07
N ASN A 122 -23.78 -17.12 13.93
CA ASN A 122 -23.51 -18.09 14.98
C ASN A 122 -22.38 -19.00 14.50
N ALA A 123 -21.19 -18.79 15.04
CA ALA A 123 -20.00 -19.54 14.68
C ALA A 123 -19.23 -19.97 15.93
N ARG A 124 -18.54 -21.10 15.84
CA ARG A 124 -17.68 -21.63 16.89
C ARG A 124 -16.39 -22.14 16.29
N VAL A 125 -15.29 -21.86 16.96
CA VAL A 125 -13.99 -22.47 16.64
C VAL A 125 -13.82 -23.71 17.52
N ASP A 126 -13.50 -24.83 16.88
CA ASP A 126 -13.27 -26.09 17.55
C ASP A 126 -11.82 -26.19 18.05
N GLN A 127 -11.64 -26.86 19.19
CA GLN A 127 -10.32 -27.06 19.81
C GLN A 127 -9.34 -27.83 18.91
N SER A 128 -9.85 -28.53 17.88
CA SER A 128 -9.03 -29.15 16.83
C SER A 128 -8.16 -28.16 16.07
N LEU A 129 -8.50 -26.87 16.06
CA LEU A 129 -7.69 -25.83 15.40
C LEU A 129 -6.29 -25.76 16.02
N ALA A 130 -6.16 -25.86 17.34
CA ALA A 130 -4.85 -25.82 18.02
C ALA A 130 -3.93 -26.95 17.55
N GLY A 131 -4.46 -28.17 17.44
CA GLY A 131 -3.73 -29.33 16.91
C GLY A 131 -3.39 -29.20 15.44
N THR A 132 -4.29 -28.61 14.65
CA THR A 132 -4.09 -28.37 13.21
C THR A 132 -2.99 -27.32 12.98
N LEU A 133 -3.05 -26.18 13.68
CA LEU A 133 -2.02 -25.13 13.65
C LEU A 133 -0.66 -25.68 14.06
N ARG A 134 -0.60 -26.46 15.14
CA ARG A 134 0.64 -27.11 15.61
C ARG A 134 1.24 -28.02 14.54
N THR A 135 0.43 -28.91 13.97
CA THR A 135 0.88 -29.91 12.98
C THR A 135 1.39 -29.23 11.71
N ARG A 136 0.64 -28.24 11.21
CA ARG A 136 1.01 -27.48 10.02
C ARG A 136 2.27 -26.64 10.26
N TYR A 137 2.39 -25.99 11.42
CA TYR A 137 3.59 -25.23 11.79
C TYR A 137 4.83 -26.13 11.90
N GLU A 138 4.74 -27.28 12.56
CA GLU A 138 5.87 -28.22 12.68
C GLU A 138 6.29 -28.77 11.30
N SER A 139 5.31 -29.02 10.42
CA SER A 139 5.54 -29.45 9.03
C SER A 139 6.22 -28.35 8.20
N ALA A 140 5.71 -27.12 8.26
CA ALA A 140 6.25 -25.97 7.55
C ALA A 140 7.64 -25.57 8.06
N LYS A 141 7.93 -25.79 9.35
CA LYS A 141 9.24 -25.59 9.96
C LYS A 141 10.26 -26.66 9.56
N GLY A 142 9.81 -27.87 9.21
CA GLY A 142 10.69 -28.98 8.83
C GLY A 142 11.55 -29.55 9.96
N SER A 143 11.24 -29.18 11.21
CA SER A 143 11.96 -29.63 12.40
C SER A 143 11.04 -29.65 13.60
N SER A 144 11.37 -30.47 14.60
CA SER A 144 10.51 -30.65 15.76
C SER A 144 10.35 -29.36 16.57
N LEU A 145 9.18 -29.19 17.18
CA LEU A 145 8.92 -28.06 18.07
C LEU A 145 9.87 -28.04 19.27
N ASN A 146 10.42 -26.86 19.58
CA ASN A 146 11.15 -26.60 20.81
C ASN A 146 10.18 -26.47 21.99
N ARG A 147 10.71 -26.35 23.22
CA ARG A 147 9.88 -26.33 24.44
C ARG A 147 8.89 -25.16 24.45
N LYS A 148 9.35 -23.94 24.16
CA LYS A 148 8.49 -22.74 24.14
C LYS A 148 7.40 -22.81 23.09
N GLU A 149 7.70 -23.39 21.92
CA GLU A 149 6.71 -23.57 20.85
C GLU A 149 5.66 -24.62 21.22
N LYS A 150 6.07 -25.72 21.87
CA LYS A 150 5.13 -26.71 22.40
C LYS A 150 4.20 -26.07 23.43
N ASP A 151 4.78 -25.37 24.40
CA ASP A 151 4.03 -24.66 25.44
C ASP A 151 3.03 -23.66 24.80
N PHE A 152 3.45 -22.90 23.79
CA PHE A 152 2.54 -21.99 23.05
C PHE A 152 1.33 -22.70 22.43
N PHE A 153 1.53 -23.81 21.71
CA PHE A 153 0.42 -24.55 21.10
C PHE A 153 -0.43 -25.32 22.11
N ASP A 154 0.17 -25.77 23.22
CA ASP A 154 -0.54 -26.43 24.32
C ASP A 154 -1.42 -25.43 25.10
N ASP A 155 -1.01 -24.16 25.18
CA ASP A 155 -1.75 -23.07 25.81
C ASP A 155 -2.88 -22.47 24.94
N LEU A 156 -2.96 -22.84 23.65
CA LEU A 156 -4.05 -22.37 22.78
C LEU A 156 -5.39 -23.02 23.19
N ASP A 157 -6.29 -22.23 23.75
CA ASP A 157 -7.64 -22.64 24.12
C ASP A 157 -8.69 -21.90 23.31
N PHE A 158 -9.40 -22.65 22.46
CA PHE A 158 -10.53 -22.20 21.65
C PHE A 158 -11.87 -22.70 22.20
N SER A 159 -11.89 -23.35 23.37
CA SER A 159 -13.12 -23.94 23.92
C SER A 159 -14.24 -22.90 24.15
N ASP A 160 -13.88 -21.65 24.42
CA ASP A 160 -14.80 -20.52 24.56
C ASP A 160 -14.88 -19.61 23.32
N ALA A 161 -14.21 -19.96 22.22
CA ALA A 161 -14.20 -19.18 20.98
C ALA A 161 -15.51 -19.37 20.19
N THR A 162 -16.60 -18.84 20.74
CA THR A 162 -17.93 -18.83 20.13
C THR A 162 -18.36 -17.39 19.86
N TYR A 163 -18.83 -17.13 18.65
CA TYR A 163 -19.46 -15.89 18.24
C TYR A 163 -20.95 -16.12 18.02
N ASN A 164 -21.81 -15.33 18.66
CA ASN A 164 -23.26 -15.44 18.54
C ASN A 164 -23.90 -14.05 18.69
N ASP A 165 -23.62 -13.17 17.74
CA ASP A 165 -24.24 -11.84 17.70
C ASP A 165 -24.36 -11.31 16.25
N ASP A 166 -24.63 -10.01 16.13
CA ASP A 166 -24.75 -9.29 14.88
C ASP A 166 -23.41 -8.64 14.49
N VAL A 167 -22.75 -9.20 13.47
CA VAL A 167 -21.42 -8.76 13.00
C VAL A 167 -21.44 -7.29 12.58
N SER A 168 -22.57 -6.79 12.04
CA SER A 168 -22.66 -5.39 11.59
C SER A 168 -22.53 -4.38 12.73
N ARG A 169 -22.75 -4.80 13.99
CA ARG A 169 -22.64 -3.94 15.18
C ARG A 169 -21.27 -3.96 15.84
N ASP A 170 -20.54 -5.07 15.68
CA ASP A 170 -19.29 -5.30 16.39
C ASP A 170 -18.06 -4.89 15.58
N PHE A 171 -18.12 -4.99 14.25
CA PHE A 171 -16.95 -4.79 13.39
C PHE A 171 -16.49 -3.33 13.28
N PHE A 172 -17.42 -2.39 13.37
CA PHE A 172 -17.15 -0.96 13.37
C PHE A 172 -17.89 -0.36 14.56
N SER A 173 -17.26 0.58 15.28
CA SER A 173 -17.90 1.33 16.37
C SER A 173 -19.33 1.69 15.94
N GLY A 174 -20.34 1.16 16.65
CA GLY A 174 -21.70 0.84 16.16
C GLY A 174 -22.55 1.94 15.52
N ASP A 175 -21.97 3.10 15.21
CA ASP A 175 -22.56 4.23 14.48
C ASP A 175 -22.20 4.26 12.99
N ILE A 176 -21.23 3.44 12.53
CA ILE A 176 -20.81 3.39 11.11
C ILE A 176 -21.38 2.13 10.43
N PRO A 177 -22.19 2.26 9.37
CA PRO A 177 -22.76 1.11 8.67
C PRO A 177 -21.68 0.35 7.89
N LEU A 178 -21.73 -0.98 7.97
CA LEU A 178 -20.89 -1.87 7.16
C LEU A 178 -21.32 -1.77 5.69
N GLU A 179 -20.52 -1.10 4.87
CA GLU A 179 -20.76 -0.92 3.43
C GLU A 179 -19.65 -1.56 2.60
N LEU A 180 -20.06 -2.31 1.57
CA LEU A 180 -19.17 -2.84 0.54
C LEU A 180 -19.37 -2.05 -0.75
N VAL A 181 -18.27 -1.63 -1.37
CA VAL A 181 -18.32 -0.98 -2.69
C VAL A 181 -18.20 -2.05 -3.76
N LEU A 182 -19.18 -2.06 -4.66
CA LEU A 182 -19.29 -2.99 -5.77
C LEU A 182 -18.96 -2.25 -7.06
N VAL A 183 -18.09 -2.83 -7.88
CA VAL A 183 -17.61 -2.27 -9.14
C VAL A 183 -17.93 -3.21 -10.30
N ARG A 184 -18.13 -2.64 -11.48
CA ARG A 184 -18.34 -3.40 -12.72
C ARG A 184 -17.06 -3.48 -13.54
N GLU A 185 -16.69 -4.70 -13.92
CA GLU A 185 -15.52 -5.02 -14.75
C GLU A 185 -15.93 -6.05 -15.79
N ASP A 186 -15.66 -5.78 -17.07
CA ASP A 186 -15.98 -6.67 -18.20
C ASP A 186 -17.42 -7.20 -18.18
N GLY A 187 -18.35 -6.34 -17.78
CA GLY A 187 -19.78 -6.63 -17.74
C GLY A 187 -20.27 -7.40 -16.50
N ARG A 188 -19.39 -7.75 -15.56
CA ARG A 188 -19.69 -8.47 -14.31
C ARG A 188 -19.43 -7.57 -13.09
N TRP A 189 -20.10 -7.87 -11.99
CA TRP A 189 -20.01 -7.13 -10.73
C TRP A 189 -19.12 -7.84 -9.72
N TYR A 190 -18.35 -7.06 -8.98
CA TYR A 190 -17.37 -7.52 -8.00
C TYR A 190 -17.33 -6.60 -6.78
N VAL A 191 -16.85 -7.09 -5.65
CA VAL A 191 -16.42 -6.27 -4.52
C VAL A 191 -15.07 -5.64 -4.85
N SER A 192 -14.93 -4.35 -4.60
CA SER A 192 -13.65 -3.63 -4.60
C SER A 192 -13.17 -3.41 -3.17
N PRO A 193 -12.20 -4.20 -2.66
CA PRO A 193 -11.59 -3.97 -1.36
C PRO A 193 -11.06 -2.54 -1.17
N MET A 194 -10.39 -1.99 -2.18
CA MET A 194 -9.79 -0.66 -2.09
C MET A 194 -10.86 0.45 -1.97
N MET A 195 -11.92 0.37 -2.76
CA MET A 195 -13.03 1.33 -2.68
C MET A 195 -13.85 1.13 -1.40
N THR A 196 -13.99 -0.11 -0.93
CA THR A 196 -14.66 -0.43 0.34
C THR A 196 -13.94 0.22 1.51
N TRP A 197 -12.60 0.15 1.55
CA TRP A 197 -11.81 0.86 2.55
C TRP A 197 -11.99 2.38 2.47
N ALA A 198 -11.98 2.94 1.27
CA ALA A 198 -12.17 4.38 1.07
C ALA A 198 -13.57 4.85 1.48
N GLN A 199 -14.61 4.06 1.20
CA GLN A 199 -15.98 4.31 1.67
C GLN A 199 -16.02 4.38 3.18
N TRP A 200 -15.36 3.44 3.85
CA TRP A 200 -15.32 3.42 5.31
C TRP A 200 -14.65 4.67 5.90
N GLU A 201 -13.49 5.08 5.37
CA GLU A 201 -12.84 6.31 5.82
C GLU A 201 -13.69 7.56 5.54
N TYR A 202 -14.39 7.60 4.41
CA TYR A 202 -15.37 8.65 4.11
C TYR A 202 -16.50 8.68 5.14
N GLN A 203 -17.14 7.55 5.42
CA GLN A 203 -18.24 7.47 6.39
C GLN A 203 -17.80 7.93 7.79
N LYS A 204 -16.60 7.55 8.21
CA LYS A 204 -16.03 7.95 9.50
C LYS A 204 -15.75 9.46 9.57
N ALA A 205 -15.38 10.07 8.46
CA ALA A 205 -15.25 11.53 8.37
C ALA A 205 -16.63 12.19 8.40
N ALA A 206 -17.56 11.72 7.57
CA ALA A 206 -18.92 12.25 7.46
C ALA A 206 -19.74 12.08 8.75
N SER A 207 -19.48 11.05 9.56
CA SER A 207 -20.14 10.86 10.85
C SER A 207 -19.69 11.86 11.92
N ARG A 208 -18.60 12.60 11.67
CA ARG A 208 -18.00 13.57 12.60
C ARG A 208 -18.21 15.02 12.16
N ASP A 209 -18.41 15.23 10.86
CA ASP A 209 -18.51 16.54 10.24
C ASP A 209 -19.52 16.51 9.08
N ASP A 210 -20.61 17.27 9.23
CA ASP A 210 -21.68 17.36 8.24
C ASP A 210 -21.27 18.13 6.97
N ASP A 211 -20.13 18.85 6.99
CA ASP A 211 -19.62 19.62 5.85
C ASP A 211 -18.75 18.79 4.88
N VAL A 212 -18.54 17.49 5.17
CA VAL A 212 -17.78 16.61 4.29
C VAL A 212 -18.52 16.41 2.96
N LYS A 213 -17.85 16.77 1.86
CA LYS A 213 -18.39 16.61 0.50
C LYS A 213 -18.75 15.15 0.22
N THR A 214 -19.83 14.94 -0.52
CA THR A 214 -20.20 13.60 -1.01
C THR A 214 -19.21 13.12 -2.09
N PRO A 215 -18.82 11.83 -2.09
CA PRO A 215 -18.01 11.25 -3.16
C PRO A 215 -18.68 11.35 -4.53
N ASP A 216 -17.86 11.44 -5.58
CA ASP A 216 -18.34 11.49 -6.96
C ASP A 216 -18.63 10.07 -7.48
N TYR A 217 -19.72 9.48 -6.99
CA TYR A 217 -20.13 8.13 -7.41
C TYR A 217 -20.53 8.01 -8.89
N ARG A 218 -20.63 9.15 -9.61
CA ARG A 218 -20.92 9.21 -11.06
C ARG A 218 -19.68 9.46 -11.89
N ALA A 219 -18.49 9.37 -11.28
CA ALA A 219 -17.24 9.48 -11.97
C ALA A 219 -17.17 8.52 -13.17
N ASP A 220 -16.73 9.06 -14.32
CA ASP A 220 -16.35 8.29 -15.49
C ASP A 220 -14.93 7.72 -15.29
N PHE A 221 -14.78 6.42 -15.51
CA PHE A 221 -13.53 5.68 -15.35
C PHE A 221 -12.84 5.38 -16.68
N GLU A 222 -13.47 5.64 -17.82
CA GLU A 222 -12.89 5.37 -19.13
C GLU A 222 -11.73 6.32 -19.42
N ALA A 223 -10.59 5.76 -19.83
CA ALA A 223 -9.43 6.52 -20.28
C ALA A 223 -8.58 5.73 -21.27
N GLU A 224 -8.00 6.45 -22.24
CA GLU A 224 -7.18 5.87 -23.30
C GLU A 224 -5.76 5.51 -22.85
N GLY A 225 -5.24 6.13 -21.78
CA GLY A 225 -3.88 5.92 -21.31
C GLY A 225 -2.80 6.53 -22.22
N ALA A 226 -1.55 6.22 -21.91
CA ALA A 226 -0.39 6.65 -22.69
C ALA A 226 -0.06 5.66 -23.83
N HIS A 227 0.70 6.10 -24.84
CA HIS A 227 1.08 5.24 -25.96
C HIS A 227 2.24 4.29 -25.65
N SER A 228 3.03 4.59 -24.62
CA SER A 228 4.12 3.71 -24.15
C SER A 228 4.21 3.68 -22.61
N PRO A 229 4.88 2.65 -22.05
CA PRO A 229 5.19 2.57 -20.62
C PRO A 229 5.83 3.86 -20.07
N GLU A 230 6.88 4.33 -20.75
CA GLU A 230 7.66 5.49 -20.38
C GLU A 230 6.83 6.76 -20.45
N GLU A 231 5.97 6.87 -21.47
CA GLU A 231 5.07 8.00 -21.62
C GLU A 231 4.06 8.06 -20.48
N ALA A 232 3.56 6.93 -19.98
CA ALA A 232 2.64 6.90 -18.84
C ALA A 232 3.27 7.54 -17.59
N VAL A 233 4.50 7.12 -17.24
CA VAL A 233 5.24 7.66 -16.08
C VAL A 233 5.62 9.12 -16.29
N ARG A 234 6.12 9.46 -17.50
CA ARG A 234 6.48 10.83 -17.84
C ARG A 234 5.28 11.77 -17.72
N ASN A 235 4.18 11.44 -18.37
CA ASN A 235 3.01 12.29 -18.44
C ASN A 235 2.37 12.44 -17.06
N LEU A 236 2.28 11.35 -16.26
CA LEU A 236 1.74 11.43 -14.91
C LEU A 236 2.61 12.33 -14.03
N THR A 237 3.93 12.16 -14.09
CA THR A 237 4.85 12.99 -13.30
C THR A 237 4.78 14.45 -13.70
N GLN A 238 4.70 14.74 -15.01
CA GLN A 238 4.55 16.11 -15.51
C GLN A 238 3.22 16.72 -15.05
N SER A 239 2.12 15.98 -15.13
CA SER A 239 0.82 16.42 -14.62
C SER A 239 0.84 16.74 -13.12
N VAL A 240 1.50 15.91 -12.30
CA VAL A 240 1.68 16.16 -10.87
C VAL A 240 2.53 17.41 -10.62
N LEU A 241 3.60 17.61 -11.39
CA LEU A 241 4.47 18.78 -11.25
C LEU A 241 3.78 20.09 -11.68
N ASP A 242 2.92 20.03 -12.70
CA ASP A 242 2.20 21.18 -13.23
C ASP A 242 0.89 21.49 -12.50
N ALA A 243 0.43 20.58 -11.64
CA ALA A 243 -0.68 20.79 -10.73
C ALA A 243 -0.41 22.02 -9.86
N ARG A 244 -1.38 22.93 -9.81
CA ARG A 244 -1.31 24.16 -9.00
C ARG A 244 -1.98 23.95 -7.65
N ARG A 245 -2.94 23.03 -7.62
CA ARG A 245 -3.75 22.72 -6.46
C ARG A 245 -3.88 21.21 -6.32
N PRO A 246 -4.01 20.69 -5.09
CA PRO A 246 -4.34 19.29 -4.82
C PRO A 246 -5.53 18.77 -5.64
N SER A 247 -6.58 19.57 -5.84
CA SER A 247 -7.73 19.16 -6.66
C SER A 247 -7.40 18.87 -8.12
N ASP A 248 -6.41 19.54 -8.70
CA ASP A 248 -5.98 19.34 -10.09
C ASP A 248 -5.43 17.91 -10.31
N LEU A 249 -4.99 17.22 -9.25
CA LEU A 249 -4.52 15.82 -9.31
C LEU A 249 -5.65 14.81 -9.59
N PHE A 250 -6.91 15.21 -9.40
CA PHE A 250 -8.08 14.38 -9.62
C PHE A 250 -8.77 14.65 -10.96
N ASP A 251 -8.20 15.55 -11.77
CA ASP A 251 -8.67 15.81 -13.13
C ASP A 251 -8.57 14.56 -14.00
N LYS A 252 -9.46 14.46 -14.99
CA LYS A 252 -9.57 13.28 -15.86
C LYS A 252 -8.27 12.98 -16.60
N ASP A 253 -7.53 14.02 -17.00
CA ASP A 253 -6.27 13.88 -17.72
C ASP A 253 -5.15 13.28 -16.84
N VAL A 254 -5.16 13.56 -15.53
CA VAL A 254 -4.19 13.01 -14.58
C VAL A 254 -4.57 11.59 -14.17
N THR A 255 -5.81 11.42 -13.72
CA THR A 255 -6.34 10.13 -13.27
C THR A 255 -6.48 9.11 -14.40
N GLY A 256 -6.65 9.55 -15.63
CA GLY A 256 -6.63 8.71 -16.83
C GLY A 256 -5.29 8.01 -17.06
N LEU A 257 -4.20 8.50 -16.46
CA LEU A 257 -2.88 7.87 -16.48
C LEU A 257 -2.69 6.84 -15.37
N LEU A 258 -3.63 6.70 -14.43
CA LEU A 258 -3.60 5.69 -13.38
C LEU A 258 -4.30 4.41 -13.83
N SER A 259 -3.86 3.25 -13.34
CA SER A 259 -4.57 1.96 -13.50
C SER A 259 -6.00 2.04 -12.96
N LEU A 260 -6.86 1.11 -13.39
CA LEU A 260 -8.29 1.21 -13.14
C LEU A 260 -8.65 1.28 -11.64
N PRO A 261 -8.07 0.47 -10.74
CA PRO A 261 -8.37 0.57 -9.31
C PRO A 261 -8.07 1.97 -8.76
N GLU A 262 -6.85 2.47 -8.98
CA GLU A 262 -6.38 3.75 -8.48
C GLU A 262 -7.17 4.91 -9.09
N ARG A 263 -7.50 4.82 -10.37
CA ARG A 263 -8.34 5.80 -11.06
C ARG A 263 -9.73 5.88 -10.42
N ARG A 264 -10.37 4.74 -10.11
CA ARG A 264 -11.68 4.74 -9.43
C ARG A 264 -11.60 5.40 -8.07
N LEU A 265 -10.61 5.03 -7.28
CA LEU A 265 -10.38 5.62 -5.96
C LEU A 265 -10.16 7.13 -6.04
N ALA A 266 -9.27 7.56 -6.93
CA ALA A 266 -8.94 8.97 -7.12
C ALA A 266 -10.15 9.77 -7.62
N ARG A 267 -10.94 9.23 -8.55
CA ARG A 267 -12.09 9.95 -9.12
C ARG A 267 -13.28 10.03 -8.18
N VAL A 268 -13.59 8.96 -7.45
CA VAL A 268 -14.76 8.91 -6.56
C VAL A 268 -14.46 9.60 -5.23
N TYR A 269 -13.35 9.24 -4.58
CA TYR A 269 -13.03 9.68 -3.22
C TYR A 269 -11.97 10.78 -3.16
N GLY A 270 -11.14 10.95 -4.19
CA GLY A 270 -10.14 12.02 -4.21
C GLY A 270 -10.71 13.41 -3.91
N PRO A 271 -11.80 13.85 -4.58
CA PRO A 271 -12.39 15.17 -4.34
C PRO A 271 -12.88 15.42 -2.91
N VAL A 272 -13.22 14.36 -2.14
CA VAL A 272 -13.67 14.52 -0.75
C VAL A 272 -12.52 14.68 0.23
N THR A 273 -11.31 14.25 -0.15
CA THR A 273 -10.11 14.43 0.67
C THR A 273 -9.51 15.83 0.56
N VAL A 274 -9.92 16.59 -0.47
CA VAL A 274 -9.44 17.95 -0.72
C VAL A 274 -10.40 18.99 -0.14
N GLY A 275 -9.93 19.68 0.89
CA GLY A 275 -10.57 20.86 1.48
C GLY A 275 -10.52 22.10 0.56
N ASP A 276 -10.62 23.30 1.13
CA ASP A 276 -10.41 24.53 0.34
C ASP A 276 -8.92 24.67 0.00
N ASP A 277 -8.61 24.48 -1.28
CA ASP A 277 -7.26 24.45 -1.81
C ASP A 277 -6.94 25.67 -2.68
N ARG A 278 -7.80 26.70 -2.66
CA ARG A 278 -7.57 27.97 -3.38
C ARG A 278 -6.35 28.74 -2.90
N LYS A 279 -5.82 28.39 -1.71
CA LYS A 279 -4.59 28.97 -1.16
C LYS A 279 -3.32 28.48 -1.89
N TYR A 280 -3.40 27.38 -2.64
CA TYR A 280 -2.29 26.87 -3.44
C TYR A 280 -2.35 27.48 -4.85
N SER A 281 -1.22 27.99 -5.32
CA SER A 281 -1.12 28.66 -6.62
C SER A 281 0.20 28.43 -7.36
N SER A 282 1.26 28.10 -6.62
CA SER A 282 2.60 27.80 -7.17
C SER A 282 2.67 26.36 -7.66
N ARG A 283 3.27 26.17 -8.83
CA ARG A 283 3.53 24.82 -9.38
C ARG A 283 4.80 24.24 -8.80
N LEU A 284 4.85 22.92 -8.65
CA LEU A 284 6.09 22.23 -8.31
C LEU A 284 7.11 22.30 -9.46
N SER A 285 6.64 22.40 -10.71
CA SER A 285 7.50 22.59 -11.90
C SER A 285 8.31 23.90 -11.89
N GLU A 286 7.97 24.88 -11.04
CA GLU A 286 8.81 26.07 -10.81
C GLU A 286 10.10 25.74 -10.04
N HIS A 287 10.09 24.63 -9.29
CA HIS A 287 11.18 24.22 -8.42
C HIS A 287 11.83 22.90 -8.82
N ALA A 288 11.34 22.24 -9.87
CA ALA A 288 11.92 21.00 -10.37
C ALA A 288 11.86 20.95 -11.91
N GLN A 289 13.00 20.66 -12.52
CA GLN A 289 13.13 20.35 -13.94
C GLN A 289 13.52 18.89 -14.08
N ILE A 290 12.84 18.17 -14.97
CA ILE A 290 13.15 16.77 -15.26
C ILE A 290 13.39 16.61 -16.76
N ASP A 291 14.57 16.10 -17.09
CA ASP A 291 14.93 15.61 -18.42
C ASP A 291 14.80 14.08 -18.40
N TRP A 292 13.80 13.57 -19.11
CA TRP A 292 13.46 12.15 -19.11
C TRP A 292 14.18 11.41 -20.23
N ASP A 293 14.97 10.40 -19.86
CA ASP A 293 15.45 9.34 -20.74
C ASP A 293 15.10 8.00 -20.08
N LEU A 294 13.80 7.78 -19.93
CA LEU A 294 13.21 6.60 -19.28
C LEU A 294 13.42 5.35 -20.13
N SER A 295 13.45 4.20 -19.46
CA SER A 295 13.50 2.89 -20.11
C SER A 295 12.48 1.97 -19.46
N SER A 296 11.93 1.01 -20.20
CA SER A 296 11.03 0.01 -19.64
C SER A 296 11.49 -1.42 -19.91
N THR A 297 11.12 -2.32 -19.00
CA THR A 297 11.31 -3.77 -19.10
C THR A 297 9.95 -4.43 -19.02
N ASP A 298 9.59 -5.25 -20.02
CA ASP A 298 8.38 -6.08 -19.97
C ASP A 298 8.52 -7.15 -18.88
N ILE A 299 7.50 -7.24 -18.02
CA ILE A 299 7.42 -8.21 -16.92
C ILE A 299 6.25 -9.20 -17.09
N GLY A 300 5.61 -9.22 -18.25
CA GLY A 300 4.51 -10.13 -18.60
C GLY A 300 3.12 -9.60 -18.26
N ASP A 301 2.10 -10.27 -18.80
CA ASP A 301 0.66 -9.96 -18.61
C ASP A 301 0.28 -8.51 -18.97
N GLY A 302 0.93 -7.94 -19.98
CA GLY A 302 0.70 -6.56 -20.38
C GLY A 302 1.26 -5.53 -19.39
N ARG A 303 2.22 -5.91 -18.54
CA ARG A 303 2.85 -5.00 -17.57
C ARG A 303 4.31 -4.76 -17.89
N ALA A 304 4.78 -3.57 -17.56
CA ALA A 304 6.18 -3.21 -17.68
C ALA A 304 6.66 -2.48 -16.42
N VAL A 305 7.94 -2.58 -16.13
CA VAL A 305 8.63 -1.79 -15.11
C VAL A 305 9.37 -0.67 -15.82
N VAL A 306 9.02 0.57 -15.48
CA VAL A 306 9.66 1.79 -16.00
C VAL A 306 10.73 2.26 -15.02
N ARG A 307 11.91 2.52 -15.55
CA ARG A 307 13.13 2.87 -14.86
C ARG A 307 13.62 4.25 -15.29
N PRO A 308 14.38 4.95 -14.43
CA PRO A 308 14.88 6.29 -14.72
C PRO A 308 15.84 6.34 -15.91
N GLY A 309 16.45 5.22 -16.34
CA GLY A 309 17.33 5.19 -17.51
C GLY A 309 18.47 6.20 -17.39
N LYS A 310 18.58 7.16 -18.31
CA LYS A 310 19.58 8.25 -18.23
C LYS A 310 19.00 9.61 -17.87
N SER A 311 17.86 9.60 -17.18
CA SER A 311 17.14 10.82 -16.80
C SER A 311 17.97 11.71 -15.88
N ARG A 312 17.61 12.99 -15.84
CA ARG A 312 18.19 13.98 -14.95
C ARG A 312 17.10 14.79 -14.28
N ILE A 313 17.17 14.90 -12.96
CA ILE A 313 16.28 15.73 -12.16
C ILE A 313 17.11 16.86 -11.54
N THR A 314 16.70 18.09 -11.77
CA THR A 314 17.28 19.28 -11.16
C THR A 314 16.23 19.97 -10.30
N VAL A 315 16.48 20.08 -9.00
CA VAL A 315 15.62 20.79 -8.05
C VAL A 315 16.24 22.16 -7.75
N PHE A 316 15.42 23.21 -7.71
CA PHE A 316 15.81 24.63 -7.62
C PHE A 316 16.84 25.04 -8.69
N PRO A 317 16.53 24.83 -9.99
CA PRO A 317 17.47 25.14 -11.08
C PRO A 317 17.86 26.62 -11.09
N GLY A 318 19.16 26.90 -11.17
CA GLY A 318 19.69 28.27 -11.20
C GLY A 318 19.81 28.97 -9.84
N GLU A 319 19.39 28.32 -8.74
CA GLU A 319 19.65 28.82 -7.39
C GLU A 319 20.99 28.25 -6.88
N GLU A 320 22.11 28.97 -7.12
CA GLU A 320 23.49 28.52 -6.82
C GLU A 320 23.69 27.88 -5.43
N ASN A 321 22.88 28.25 -4.44
CA ASN A 321 23.00 27.80 -3.05
C ASN A 321 21.95 26.75 -2.62
N LYS A 322 21.02 26.39 -3.51
CA LYS A 322 19.94 25.40 -3.26
C LYS A 322 19.81 24.35 -4.36
N GLU A 323 20.45 24.56 -5.50
CA GLU A 323 20.39 23.63 -6.62
C GLU A 323 20.87 22.24 -6.18
N PHE A 324 20.10 21.25 -6.60
CA PHE A 324 20.34 19.84 -6.35
C PHE A 324 20.09 19.07 -7.64
N THR A 325 20.99 18.15 -8.00
CA THR A 325 20.86 17.37 -9.22
C THR A 325 20.98 15.88 -8.94
N LEU A 326 20.03 15.10 -9.46
CA LEU A 326 20.09 13.66 -9.60
C LEU A 326 20.31 13.34 -11.07
N SER A 327 21.42 12.67 -11.40
CA SER A 327 21.68 12.18 -12.76
C SER A 327 21.75 10.67 -12.76
N PHE A 328 20.86 10.03 -13.49
CA PHE A 328 20.79 8.58 -13.59
C PHE A 328 21.61 8.09 -14.80
N ASP A 329 22.23 6.92 -14.65
CA ASP A 329 22.79 6.11 -15.73
C ASP A 329 22.47 4.64 -15.43
N GLY A 330 21.29 4.23 -15.85
CA GLY A 330 20.69 2.94 -15.46
C GLY A 330 20.44 2.89 -13.95
N ASP A 331 21.15 1.99 -13.27
CA ASP A 331 21.07 1.79 -11.82
C ASP A 331 22.00 2.70 -11.02
N THR A 332 22.80 3.52 -11.68
CA THR A 332 23.70 4.44 -10.99
C THR A 332 23.07 5.82 -10.93
N MET A 333 22.80 6.31 -9.72
CA MET A 333 22.34 7.65 -9.43
C MET A 333 23.49 8.50 -8.92
N ASN A 334 23.89 9.51 -9.69
CA ASN A 334 24.85 10.51 -9.27
C ASN A 334 24.11 11.70 -8.65
N VAL A 335 24.42 11.96 -7.39
CA VAL A 335 23.87 13.05 -6.59
C VAL A 335 24.89 14.19 -6.57
N LYS A 336 24.45 15.40 -6.88
CA LYS A 336 25.24 16.62 -6.75
C LYS A 336 24.45 17.64 -5.93
N THR A 337 25.08 18.20 -4.90
CA THR A 337 24.47 19.27 -4.09
C THR A 337 25.26 20.57 -4.21
N SER A 338 24.60 21.69 -3.97
CA SER A 338 25.21 23.02 -3.88
C SER A 338 25.85 23.31 -2.51
N ALA A 339 25.95 22.31 -1.62
CA ALA A 339 26.49 22.50 -0.27
C ALA A 339 27.97 22.90 -0.27
N SER A 340 28.77 22.21 -1.08
CA SER A 340 30.18 22.49 -1.34
C SER A 340 30.52 22.15 -2.81
N ARG A 341 31.63 22.68 -3.33
CA ARG A 341 31.99 22.56 -4.77
C ARG A 341 32.19 21.12 -5.25
N ASP A 342 32.52 20.20 -4.33
CA ASP A 342 32.87 18.80 -4.62
C ASP A 342 31.93 17.80 -3.93
N ASN A 343 30.76 18.25 -3.45
CA ASN A 343 29.82 17.36 -2.77
C ASN A 343 28.98 16.53 -3.76
N THR A 344 29.59 15.45 -4.23
CA THR A 344 28.97 14.47 -5.13
C THR A 344 29.03 13.07 -4.54
N ALA A 345 27.95 12.31 -4.65
CA ALA A 345 27.94 10.88 -4.40
C ALA A 345 27.41 10.11 -5.61
N SER A 346 27.88 8.87 -5.75
CA SER A 346 27.36 7.93 -6.72
C SER A 346 26.74 6.76 -5.96
N VAL A 347 25.47 6.51 -6.22
CA VAL A 347 24.67 5.49 -5.56
C VAL A 347 24.27 4.45 -6.60
N ASN A 348 24.63 3.20 -6.40
CA ASN A 348 24.07 2.10 -7.17
C ASN A 348 22.80 1.60 -6.45
N ILE A 349 21.63 1.95 -6.99
CA ILE A 349 20.31 1.68 -6.37
C ILE A 349 19.91 0.20 -6.42
N SER A 350 20.54 -0.58 -7.30
CA SER A 350 20.21 -1.98 -7.51
C SER A 350 21.32 -2.93 -7.05
N ARG A 351 22.36 -2.41 -6.39
CA ARG A 351 23.57 -3.14 -5.99
C ARG A 351 23.29 -4.46 -5.27
N GLN A 352 22.25 -4.46 -4.45
CA GLN A 352 21.89 -5.59 -3.59
C GLN A 352 20.87 -6.54 -4.22
N LEU A 353 20.46 -6.32 -5.48
CA LEU A 353 19.38 -7.07 -6.13
C LEU A 353 19.91 -8.11 -7.13
N ALA A 354 19.28 -9.28 -7.15
CA ALA A 354 19.50 -10.32 -8.16
C ALA A 354 18.68 -10.10 -9.43
N ASN A 355 17.59 -9.35 -9.35
CA ASN A 355 16.67 -9.00 -10.43
C ASN A 355 16.49 -7.46 -10.54
N PRO A 356 17.57 -6.70 -10.77
CA PRO A 356 17.56 -5.23 -10.76
C PRO A 356 16.61 -4.61 -11.80
N GLU A 357 16.30 -5.32 -12.88
CA GLU A 357 15.35 -4.91 -13.91
C GLU A 357 13.92 -4.76 -13.41
N ARG A 358 13.59 -5.37 -12.26
CA ARG A 358 12.28 -5.22 -11.60
C ARG A 358 12.20 -3.99 -10.70
N LEU A 359 13.30 -3.32 -10.38
CA LEU A 359 13.27 -2.09 -9.60
C LEU A 359 12.77 -0.93 -10.47
N GLY A 360 11.56 -0.43 -10.20
CA GLY A 360 10.99 0.71 -10.92
C GLY A 360 9.48 0.87 -10.71
N VAL A 361 8.88 1.75 -11.49
CA VAL A 361 7.43 2.04 -11.47
C VAL A 361 6.72 1.04 -12.38
N VAL A 362 5.72 0.35 -11.85
CA VAL A 362 4.90 -0.58 -12.64
C VAL A 362 3.86 0.19 -13.44
N VAL A 363 3.75 -0.16 -14.71
CA VAL A 363 2.70 0.27 -15.60
C VAL A 363 1.99 -0.94 -16.22
N GLU A 364 0.73 -0.77 -16.55
CA GLU A 364 -0.17 -1.82 -17.02
C GLU A 364 -0.83 -1.36 -18.32
N ASN A 365 -0.88 -2.26 -19.31
CA ASN A 365 -1.53 -2.03 -20.58
C ASN A 365 -2.97 -2.53 -20.52
N ARG A 366 -3.92 -1.63 -20.74
CA ARG A 366 -5.34 -1.96 -20.87
C ARG A 366 -5.87 -1.41 -22.18
N HIS A 367 -6.48 -2.27 -22.99
CA HIS A 367 -7.09 -1.90 -24.28
C HIS A 367 -6.17 -1.08 -25.21
N GLY A 368 -4.85 -1.27 -25.13
CA GLY A 368 -3.86 -0.56 -25.95
C GLY A 368 -3.27 0.70 -25.30
N GLY A 369 -3.76 1.10 -24.13
CA GLY A 369 -3.27 2.24 -23.34
C GLY A 369 -2.42 1.82 -22.15
N TRP A 370 -1.34 2.55 -21.87
CA TRP A 370 -0.50 2.33 -20.69
C TRP A 370 -0.90 3.23 -19.52
N HIS A 371 -0.96 2.64 -18.33
CA HIS A 371 -1.35 3.32 -17.10
C HIS A 371 -0.41 2.98 -15.95
N VAL A 372 -0.12 3.93 -15.07
CA VAL A 372 0.71 3.75 -13.87
C VAL A 372 -0.08 3.08 -12.77
N SER A 373 0.48 2.01 -12.20
CA SER A 373 -0.11 1.25 -11.10
C SER A 373 0.70 1.45 -9.82
N THR A 374 0.14 2.20 -8.87
CA THR A 374 0.78 2.46 -7.58
C THR A 374 0.74 1.20 -6.72
N SER A 375 -0.39 0.51 -6.66
CA SER A 375 -0.52 -0.78 -6.00
C SER A 375 0.41 -1.82 -6.64
N GLY A 376 0.44 -1.90 -7.97
CA GLY A 376 1.36 -2.75 -8.72
C GLY A 376 2.82 -2.42 -8.42
N THR A 377 3.18 -1.15 -8.28
CA THR A 377 4.53 -0.72 -7.91
C THR A 377 4.91 -1.17 -6.51
N ILE A 378 4.05 -0.91 -5.51
CA ILE A 378 4.25 -1.35 -4.11
C ILE A 378 4.43 -2.86 -4.05
N VAL A 379 3.58 -3.57 -4.78
CA VAL A 379 3.53 -5.02 -4.78
C VAL A 379 4.74 -5.62 -5.52
N ASN A 380 5.20 -4.99 -6.60
CA ASN A 380 6.43 -5.35 -7.30
C ASN A 380 7.70 -5.16 -6.46
N VAL A 381 7.73 -4.20 -5.52
CA VAL A 381 8.84 -4.04 -4.55
C VAL A 381 9.02 -5.30 -3.69
N PHE A 382 7.94 -6.00 -3.32
CA PHE A 382 8.01 -7.28 -2.61
C PHE A 382 8.42 -8.46 -3.51
N SER A 383 8.40 -8.26 -4.83
CA SER A 383 8.85 -9.22 -5.84
C SER A 383 10.36 -9.14 -6.14
N LEU A 384 11.04 -8.15 -5.55
CA LEU A 384 12.48 -7.99 -5.65
C LEU A 384 13.20 -9.13 -4.93
N GLN A 385 14.30 -9.58 -5.50
CA GLN A 385 15.13 -10.66 -4.99
C GLN A 385 16.47 -10.09 -4.55
N PRO A 386 16.89 -10.35 -3.30
CA PRO A 386 18.19 -9.92 -2.84
C PRO A 386 19.27 -10.83 -3.43
N SER A 387 20.48 -10.29 -3.66
CA SER A 387 21.62 -11.12 -4.02
C SER A 387 22.03 -12.04 -2.87
N GLU A 388 22.65 -13.19 -3.15
CA GLU A 388 22.95 -14.23 -2.15
C GLU A 388 23.74 -13.70 -0.93
N ARG A 389 24.58 -12.67 -1.11
CA ARG A 389 25.40 -12.10 -0.03
C ARG A 389 24.74 -10.93 0.70
N ALA A 390 23.72 -10.32 0.12
CA ALA A 390 23.16 -9.08 0.63
C ALA A 390 22.37 -9.27 1.93
N LEU A 391 21.67 -10.40 2.06
CA LEU A 391 20.96 -10.74 3.29
C LEU A 391 21.92 -11.06 4.44
N ASP A 392 23.04 -11.73 4.17
CA ASP A 392 24.05 -12.08 5.18
C ASP A 392 24.77 -10.81 5.70
N ASP A 393 24.83 -9.74 4.90
CA ASP A 393 25.43 -8.45 5.25
C ASP A 393 24.41 -7.41 5.77
N LEU A 394 23.11 -7.74 5.90
CA LEU A 394 22.06 -6.77 6.23
C LEU A 394 22.33 -6.02 7.55
N SER A 395 22.75 -6.71 8.60
CA SER A 395 23.12 -6.06 9.88
C SER A 395 24.22 -5.02 9.69
N ARG A 396 25.24 -5.30 8.87
CA ARG A 396 26.32 -4.35 8.56
C ARG A 396 25.80 -3.17 7.73
N ILE A 397 24.90 -3.41 6.79
CA ILE A 397 24.27 -2.36 5.96
C ILE A 397 23.43 -1.42 6.83
N LEU A 398 22.69 -1.95 7.82
CA LEU A 398 21.92 -1.16 8.77
C LEU A 398 22.84 -0.33 9.69
N GLU A 399 23.96 -0.90 10.14
CA GLU A 399 24.99 -0.15 10.88
C GLU A 399 25.58 0.99 10.04
N ASP A 400 25.90 0.73 8.77
CA ASP A 400 26.38 1.74 7.82
C ASP A 400 25.34 2.85 7.55
N ALA A 401 24.05 2.53 7.69
CA ALA A 401 22.94 3.49 7.65
C ALA A 401 22.73 4.26 8.97
N GLY A 402 23.54 3.98 10.00
CA GLY A 402 23.55 4.70 11.28
C GLY A 402 22.82 4.01 12.43
N MET A 403 22.38 2.76 12.29
CA MET A 403 21.80 2.00 13.41
C MET A 403 22.88 1.50 14.39
N SER A 404 22.51 1.37 15.66
CA SER A 404 23.39 0.75 16.65
C SER A 404 23.57 -0.75 16.34
N PRO A 405 24.74 -1.36 16.63
CA PRO A 405 24.99 -2.77 16.30
C PRO A 405 23.95 -3.74 16.87
N LYS A 406 23.40 -3.44 18.05
CA LYS A 406 22.38 -4.28 18.69
C LYS A 406 21.04 -4.19 17.95
N ASP A 407 20.58 -2.97 17.67
CA ASP A 407 19.31 -2.76 16.98
C ASP A 407 19.37 -3.27 15.53
N ALA A 408 20.52 -3.10 14.87
CA ALA A 408 20.79 -3.61 13.53
C ALA A 408 20.74 -5.14 13.47
N SER A 409 21.36 -5.83 14.43
CA SER A 409 21.32 -7.31 14.53
C SER A 409 19.91 -7.82 14.80
N ASP A 410 19.21 -7.21 15.77
CA ASP A 410 17.85 -7.64 16.15
C ASP A 410 16.86 -7.43 14.99
N LEU A 411 16.94 -6.30 14.28
CA LEU A 411 16.11 -6.02 13.10
C LEU A 411 16.46 -6.95 11.93
N ALA A 412 17.75 -7.18 11.67
CA ALA A 412 18.17 -8.11 10.62
C ALA A 412 17.65 -9.54 10.89
N ASP A 413 17.75 -10.03 12.12
CA ASP A 413 17.24 -11.35 12.52
C ASP A 413 15.70 -11.45 12.45
N ALA A 414 15.00 -10.34 12.70
CA ALA A 414 13.54 -10.28 12.58
C ALA A 414 13.10 -10.30 11.10
N VAL A 415 13.77 -9.51 10.27
CA VAL A 415 13.35 -9.21 8.90
C VAL A 415 13.83 -10.26 7.89
N THR A 416 15.02 -10.86 8.09
CA THR A 416 15.53 -11.96 7.23
C THR A 416 14.70 -13.24 7.29
N ARG A 417 13.73 -13.33 8.22
CA ARG A 417 12.72 -14.40 8.25
C ARG A 417 11.85 -14.44 7.00
N SER A 418 11.78 -13.33 6.26
CA SER A 418 11.13 -13.25 4.96
C SER A 418 11.98 -12.42 4.01
N SER A 419 12.51 -13.02 2.94
CA SER A 419 13.27 -12.31 1.91
C SER A 419 12.44 -11.18 1.26
N ALA A 420 11.14 -11.37 1.10
CA ALA A 420 10.22 -10.37 0.57
C ALA A 420 10.14 -9.11 1.46
N VAL A 421 10.23 -9.26 2.79
CA VAL A 421 10.24 -8.13 3.73
C VAL A 421 11.64 -7.54 3.88
N ALA A 422 12.68 -8.39 3.78
CA ALA A 422 14.06 -7.95 3.90
C ALA A 422 14.57 -7.13 2.72
N THR A 423 14.13 -7.46 1.50
CA THR A 423 14.67 -6.84 0.29
C THR A 423 14.39 -5.32 0.21
N PRO A 424 13.18 -4.82 0.52
CA PRO A 424 12.93 -3.37 0.53
C PRO A 424 13.76 -2.64 1.60
N VAL A 425 13.88 -3.23 2.81
CA VAL A 425 14.70 -2.68 3.91
C VAL A 425 16.17 -2.62 3.52
N LEU A 426 16.68 -3.69 2.92
CA LEU A 426 18.04 -3.82 2.42
C LEU A 426 18.35 -2.74 1.37
N VAL A 427 17.50 -2.57 0.35
CA VAL A 427 17.70 -1.56 -0.70
C VAL A 427 17.71 -0.16 -0.11
N ALA A 428 16.77 0.16 0.78
CA ALA A 428 16.70 1.47 1.43
C ALA A 428 17.94 1.75 2.30
N ALA A 429 18.33 0.81 3.15
CA ALA A 429 19.50 0.95 4.02
C ALA A 429 20.81 1.05 3.22
N ASP A 430 20.93 0.30 2.12
CA ASP A 430 22.08 0.36 1.21
C ASP A 430 22.22 1.73 0.55
N ILE A 431 21.12 2.32 0.09
CA ILE A 431 21.10 3.69 -0.46
C ILE A 431 21.50 4.72 0.59
N ILE A 432 20.97 4.62 1.82
CA ILE A 432 21.31 5.52 2.92
C ILE A 432 22.82 5.42 3.23
N GLY A 433 23.35 4.20 3.35
CA GLY A 433 24.78 3.98 3.59
C GLY A 433 25.68 4.52 2.47
N GLN A 434 25.23 4.49 1.21
CA GLN A 434 25.96 5.08 0.08
C GLN A 434 25.93 6.62 0.07
N LEU A 435 24.95 7.23 0.74
CA LEU A 435 24.78 8.69 0.82
C LEU A 435 25.31 9.31 2.12
N LYS A 436 25.88 8.51 3.03
CA LYS A 436 26.25 8.96 4.39
C LYS A 436 27.25 10.12 4.43
N ASP A 437 28.13 10.20 3.45
CA ASP A 437 29.17 11.23 3.36
C ASP A 437 28.73 12.46 2.52
N VAL A 438 27.49 12.48 2.04
CA VAL A 438 26.93 13.63 1.30
C VAL A 438 26.54 14.71 2.29
N GLU A 439 27.20 15.87 2.22
CA GLU A 439 26.82 17.04 3.01
C GLU A 439 25.53 17.68 2.48
N TRP A 440 24.40 17.40 3.10
CA TRP A 440 23.18 18.13 2.81
C TRP A 440 23.26 19.50 3.49
N ARG A 441 23.07 20.59 2.74
CA ARG A 441 22.94 21.91 3.38
C ARG A 441 21.70 21.90 4.25
N GLY A 442 21.92 21.91 5.56
CA GLY A 442 20.86 22.01 6.55
C GLY A 442 20.05 23.28 6.32
N HIS A 443 18.82 23.13 5.84
CA HIS A 443 17.76 23.68 6.66
C HIS A 443 17.88 22.96 8.01
N SER A 444 17.92 23.70 9.12
CA SER A 444 17.79 23.10 10.44
C SER A 444 16.42 22.41 10.54
N TYR A 445 16.30 21.22 9.97
CA TYR A 445 15.40 20.20 10.43
C TYR A 445 16.10 19.64 11.66
N SER A 446 15.72 20.15 12.83
CA SER A 446 16.18 19.59 14.10
C SER A 446 15.91 18.09 14.12
N ASP A 447 16.89 17.30 14.55
CA ASP A 447 16.94 15.84 14.70
C ASP A 447 15.79 15.23 15.55
N ARG A 448 14.53 15.48 15.19
CA ARG A 448 13.35 14.86 15.81
C ARG A 448 12.44 14.11 14.82
N ASP A 449 12.77 14.10 13.52
CA ASP A 449 11.85 13.60 12.49
C ASP A 449 12.16 12.18 11.97
N SER A 450 13.06 11.42 12.58
CA SER A 450 13.27 10.00 12.26
C SER A 450 12.38 9.10 13.12
N GLY A 451 11.06 9.19 12.92
CA GLY A 451 10.15 8.18 13.43
C GLY A 451 8.74 8.66 13.70
N SER A 452 7.96 8.96 12.66
CA SER A 452 6.54 8.64 12.60
C SER A 452 5.94 9.15 11.30
N THR A 453 5.25 8.26 10.58
CA THR A 453 4.30 8.58 9.53
C THR A 453 3.35 9.71 9.96
N GLY A 454 3.48 10.88 9.33
CA GLY A 454 2.44 11.92 9.27
C GLY A 454 2.53 13.11 10.25
N GLY A 455 3.43 13.12 11.23
CA GLY A 455 3.56 14.21 12.21
C GLY A 455 4.34 15.43 11.69
N SER A 456 5.54 15.20 11.15
CA SER A 456 6.51 16.25 10.82
C SER A 456 6.07 17.21 9.70
N TYR A 457 5.23 16.74 8.78
CA TYR A 457 4.67 17.56 7.70
C TYR A 457 3.84 18.74 8.23
N TYR A 458 3.06 18.50 9.29
CA TYR A 458 2.21 19.52 9.90
C TYR A 458 2.97 20.42 10.88
N TYR A 459 4.11 19.96 11.40
CA TYR A 459 4.96 20.74 12.31
C TYR A 459 5.53 21.99 11.64
N GLY A 460 6.06 21.83 10.42
CA GLY A 460 6.60 22.95 9.63
C GLY A 460 5.55 23.98 9.19
N GLN A 461 4.29 23.57 9.07
CA GLN A 461 3.18 24.46 8.73
C GLN A 461 2.60 25.15 9.97
N CYS A 462 2.47 24.41 11.07
CA CYS A 462 2.04 24.94 12.36
C CYS A 462 3.00 26.03 12.88
N SER A 463 4.31 25.78 12.80
CA SER A 463 5.34 26.76 13.18
C SER A 463 5.36 28.04 12.33
N ARG A 464 4.79 28.00 11.12
CA ARG A 464 4.59 29.17 10.25
C ARG A 464 3.25 29.88 10.49
N GLY A 465 2.46 29.40 11.45
CA GLY A 465 1.18 30.00 11.86
C GLY A 465 -0.05 29.44 11.14
N ASP A 466 0.04 28.27 10.49
CA ASP A 466 -1.14 27.57 9.97
C ASP A 466 -1.85 26.81 11.10
N MET A 467 -2.98 27.35 11.56
CA MET A 467 -3.73 26.78 12.68
C MET A 467 -4.39 25.44 12.36
N VAL A 468 -4.71 25.16 11.08
CA VAL A 468 -5.26 23.86 10.67
C VAL A 468 -4.16 22.80 10.73
N ALA A 469 -2.94 23.17 10.36
CA ALA A 469 -1.79 22.30 10.55
C ALA A 469 -1.46 22.09 12.04
N CYS A 470 -1.64 23.09 12.90
CA CYS A 470 -1.50 22.89 14.36
C CYS A 470 -2.53 21.93 14.95
N ASP A 471 -3.78 21.98 14.46
CA ASP A 471 -4.85 21.07 14.89
C ASP A 471 -4.60 19.63 14.40
N LEU A 472 -4.13 19.48 13.16
CA LEU A 472 -3.72 18.18 12.60
C LEU A 472 -2.51 17.63 13.34
N LEU A 473 -1.49 18.45 13.61
CA LEU A 473 -0.33 18.07 14.43
C LEU A 473 -0.75 17.63 15.84
N TYR A 474 -1.71 18.32 16.47
CA TYR A 474 -2.26 17.91 17.76
C TYR A 474 -3.03 16.57 17.69
N ALA A 475 -3.68 16.29 16.57
CA ALA A 475 -4.46 15.08 16.37
C ALA A 475 -3.59 13.86 16.00
N THR A 476 -2.51 14.07 15.23
CA THR A 476 -1.76 12.99 14.57
C THR A 476 -0.39 12.71 15.17
N ALA A 477 0.18 13.63 15.95
CA ALA A 477 1.57 13.51 16.41
C ALA A 477 1.72 12.86 17.80
N SER A 478 2.89 12.25 18.06
CA SER A 478 3.26 11.71 19.37
C SER A 478 3.74 12.81 20.34
N SER A 479 3.74 12.49 21.64
CA SER A 479 3.78 13.37 22.84
C SER A 479 4.26 14.82 22.68
N ASP A 480 5.48 15.03 22.16
CA ASP A 480 6.16 16.33 22.21
C ASP A 480 5.62 17.29 21.15
N GLU A 481 5.38 16.80 19.93
CA GLU A 481 4.74 17.56 18.84
C GLU A 481 3.28 17.87 19.15
N ARG A 482 2.59 16.92 19.81
CA ARG A 482 1.24 17.12 20.33
C ARG A 482 1.19 18.26 21.35
N SER A 483 2.20 18.36 22.21
CA SER A 483 2.32 19.45 23.18
C SER A 483 2.62 20.80 22.51
N TYR A 484 3.36 20.80 21.39
CA TYR A 484 3.60 21.99 20.57
C TYR A 484 2.31 22.51 19.91
N GLY A 485 1.56 21.64 19.23
CA GLY A 485 0.23 21.96 18.70
C GLY A 485 -0.73 22.47 19.79
N ARG A 486 -0.66 21.88 21.00
CA ARG A 486 -1.44 22.34 22.17
C ARG A 486 -0.97 23.71 22.70
N SER A 487 0.32 24.03 22.64
CA SER A 487 0.91 25.28 23.16
C SER A 487 0.61 26.51 22.29
N CYS A 488 0.48 26.34 20.97
CA CYS A 488 -0.12 27.34 20.08
C CYS A 488 -1.61 27.58 20.38
N GLY A 489 -2.24 26.69 21.18
CA GLY A 489 -3.62 26.75 21.66
C GLY A 489 -3.90 27.72 22.82
N GLY A 490 -3.06 28.73 23.04
CA GLY A 490 -3.35 29.91 23.86
C GLY A 490 -4.31 30.86 23.12
N ARG A 491 -5.54 30.40 22.94
CA ARG A 491 -6.64 30.97 22.12
C ARG A 491 -6.78 32.50 22.15
N ASN A 492 -6.48 33.14 21.03
CA ASN A 492 -7.18 34.36 20.61
C ASN A 492 -7.88 34.11 19.26
N TYR A 493 -9.16 33.75 19.31
CA TYR A 493 -10.01 33.45 18.14
C TYR A 493 -10.31 34.64 17.22
N SER A 494 -9.69 35.80 17.45
CA SER A 494 -9.88 37.00 16.63
C SER A 494 -8.92 37.11 15.43
N LEU A 495 -7.90 36.25 15.34
CA LEU A 495 -6.94 36.27 14.25
C LEU A 495 -7.20 35.10 13.29
N LYS A 496 -7.71 35.40 12.09
CA LYS A 496 -7.86 34.42 10.99
C LYS A 496 -6.56 34.19 10.20
N TYR A 497 -5.58 35.09 10.31
CA TYR A 497 -4.22 34.95 9.77
C TYR A 497 -3.24 35.82 10.57
N GLY A 498 -2.00 35.35 10.75
CA GLY A 498 -0.88 36.14 11.27
C GLY A 498 -0.88 36.32 12.79
N GLY A 499 -0.29 35.37 13.50
CA GLY A 499 0.17 35.54 14.88
C GLY A 499 1.41 34.70 15.09
N GLN A 500 2.47 35.27 15.68
CA GLN A 500 3.66 34.49 16.05
C GLN A 500 3.24 33.45 17.11
N CYS A 501 3.40 32.16 16.81
CA CYS A 501 3.46 31.14 17.86
C CYS A 501 4.75 31.37 18.65
N GLU A 502 4.72 32.25 19.65
CA GLU A 502 5.77 32.27 20.65
C GLU A 502 5.52 31.11 21.62
N ALA A 503 6.36 30.07 21.52
CA ALA A 503 6.41 29.03 22.53
C ALA A 503 6.65 29.69 23.90
N LEU A 504 5.73 29.52 24.84
CA LEU A 504 5.84 29.97 26.24
C LEU A 504 6.99 29.28 27.00
N TYR A 505 7.69 28.32 26.37
CA TYR A 505 8.89 27.69 26.91
C TYR A 505 10.11 28.22 26.15
N GLY A 506 10.84 29.11 26.84
CA GLY A 506 11.96 29.85 26.29
C GLY A 506 13.13 28.99 25.83
N LYS A 507 13.93 29.62 24.95
CA LYS A 507 15.28 29.22 24.56
C LYS A 507 16.07 28.67 25.75
N HIS A 508 16.44 27.39 25.70
CA HIS A 508 17.66 26.90 26.33
C HIS A 508 18.31 25.84 25.43
N TYR A 509 19.46 26.26 24.90
CA TYR A 509 20.61 25.58 24.26
C TYR A 509 20.41 24.30 23.45
#